data_AF-A0A931FNG3-F1
#
_entry.id   AF-A0A931FNG3-F1
#
_cell.length_a   1.000
_cell.length_b   1.000
_cell.length_c   1.000
_cell.angle_alpha   90.00
_cell.angle_beta   90.00
_cell.angle_gamma   90.00
#
_symmetry.space_group_name_H-M   'P 1'
#
loop_
_entity.id
_entity.type
_entity.pdbx_description
1 polymer ?
#
loop_
_entity_poly.entity_id
_entity_poly.type
_entity_poly.pdbx_seq_one_letter_code
_entity_poly.pdbx_strand_id
1 'polypeptide(L)'
;MMDSVTRNLRVLWRAESIIADIRLRQLMTRSSLRGAAALLGVFAFLMGNLAVFFALQPSWGSIWAAALIALGNLFLAIVVLLIAERSRPGREMDLALEVRNSAIQALEADAQVLQEQLSELRDEVRGVRQAIVGFVRHPVDSVLPGLLVPLAGAIIKGLRKSDGDKA
;
A
#
# COMPACT_ATOMS: atom_id res chain seq x y z
N MET A 1 -1.23 -20.62 22.28
CA MET A 1 -1.37 -19.42 21.42
C MET A 1 -0.61 -19.54 20.10
N MET A 2 0.62 -20.06 20.07
CA MET A 2 1.35 -20.29 18.81
C MET A 2 0.76 -21.42 17.95
N ASP A 3 0.16 -22.44 18.58
CA ASP A 3 -0.45 -23.59 17.87
C ASP A 3 -1.73 -23.24 17.09
N SER A 4 -2.49 -22.24 17.54
CA SER A 4 -3.67 -21.75 16.84
C SER A 4 -3.30 -20.91 15.61
N VAL A 5 -2.21 -20.15 15.70
CA VAL A 5 -1.70 -19.32 14.58
C VAL A 5 -1.14 -20.22 13.46
N THR A 6 -0.35 -21.24 13.82
CA THR A 6 0.21 -22.17 12.82
C THR A 6 -0.86 -23.05 12.16
N ARG A 7 -1.90 -23.43 12.91
CA ARG A 7 -3.06 -24.18 12.37
C ARG A 7 -3.89 -23.33 11.40
N ASN A 8 -4.14 -22.06 11.72
CA ASN A 8 -4.85 -21.15 10.81
C ASN A 8 -4.03 -20.82 9.57
N LEU A 9 -2.71 -20.59 9.68
CA LEU A 9 -1.82 -20.39 8.53
C LEU A 9 -1.77 -21.61 7.60
N ARG A 10 -1.77 -22.83 8.15
CA ARG A 10 -1.77 -24.06 7.36
C ARG A 10 -3.08 -24.26 6.60
N VAL A 11 -4.21 -23.85 7.19
CA VAL A 11 -5.53 -23.87 6.53
C VAL A 11 -5.58 -22.81 5.43
N LEU A 12 -5.09 -21.60 5.68
CA LEU A 12 -5.02 -20.51 4.71
C LEU A 12 -4.15 -20.89 3.49
N TRP A 13 -2.95 -21.41 3.75
CA TRP A 13 -2.01 -21.82 2.69
C TRP A 13 -2.55 -23.01 1.88
N ARG A 14 -3.30 -23.92 2.49
CA ARG A 14 -3.93 -25.04 1.77
C ARG A 14 -5.08 -24.59 0.89
N ALA A 15 -5.81 -23.53 1.27
CA ALA A 15 -6.82 -22.92 0.41
C ALA A 15 -6.18 -22.16 -0.76
N GLU A 16 -5.13 -21.38 -0.52
CA GLU A 16 -4.41 -20.65 -1.57
C GLU A 16 -3.72 -21.58 -2.58
N SER A 17 -3.14 -22.70 -2.13
CA SER A 17 -2.48 -23.66 -3.03
C SER A 17 -3.45 -24.39 -3.95
N ILE A 18 -4.67 -24.69 -3.47
CA ILE A 18 -5.73 -25.29 -4.28
C ILE A 18 -6.22 -24.30 -5.36
N ILE A 19 -6.37 -23.01 -5.01
CA ILE A 19 -6.78 -21.96 -5.96
C ILE A 19 -5.69 -21.71 -7.02
N ALA A 20 -4.42 -21.74 -6.62
CA ALA A 20 -3.29 -21.59 -7.53
C ALA A 20 -3.20 -22.74 -8.56
N ASP A 21 -3.40 -23.99 -8.12
CA ASP A 21 -3.28 -25.17 -8.99
C ASP A 21 -4.41 -25.25 -10.03
N ILE A 22 -5.63 -24.82 -9.66
CA ILE A 22 -6.77 -24.73 -10.60
C ILE A 22 -6.52 -23.68 -11.69
N ARG A 23 -6.00 -22.50 -11.32
CA ARG A 23 -5.62 -21.46 -12.29
C ARG A 23 -4.47 -21.92 -13.19
N LEU A 24 -3.46 -22.60 -12.64
CA LEU A 24 -2.32 -23.11 -13.39
C LEU A 24 -2.72 -24.16 -14.42
N ARG A 25 -3.62 -25.10 -14.09
CA ARG A 25 -4.12 -26.09 -15.06
C ARG A 25 -4.99 -25.47 -16.15
N GLN A 26 -5.85 -24.52 -15.81
CA GLN A 26 -6.65 -23.80 -16.81
C GLN A 26 -5.78 -22.96 -17.75
N LEU A 27 -4.68 -22.38 -17.26
CA LEU A 27 -3.70 -21.69 -18.08
C LEU A 27 -2.90 -22.68 -18.94
N MET A 28 -2.41 -23.80 -18.39
CA MET A 28 -1.59 -24.77 -19.14
C MET A 28 -2.34 -25.43 -20.29
N THR A 29 -3.58 -25.90 -20.08
CA THR A 29 -4.30 -26.65 -21.12
C THR A 29 -4.89 -25.73 -22.20
N ARG A 30 -5.32 -24.51 -21.85
CA ARG A 30 -5.79 -23.53 -22.86
C ARG A 30 -4.64 -22.81 -23.57
N SER A 31 -3.47 -22.74 -22.94
CA SER A 31 -2.28 -22.09 -23.52
C SER A 31 -1.64 -22.94 -24.61
N SER A 32 -1.54 -24.27 -24.47
CA SER A 32 -0.83 -25.10 -25.45
C SER A 32 -1.46 -25.05 -26.85
N LEU A 33 -2.80 -25.18 -26.95
CA LEU A 33 -3.50 -25.07 -28.24
C LEU A 33 -3.43 -23.65 -28.81
N ARG A 34 -3.51 -22.60 -27.97
CA ARG A 34 -3.36 -21.21 -28.41
C ARG A 34 -1.93 -20.89 -28.86
N GLY A 35 -0.93 -21.42 -28.18
CA GLY A 35 0.48 -21.31 -28.55
C GLY A 35 0.78 -22.02 -29.87
N ALA A 36 0.25 -23.24 -30.05
CA ALA A 36 0.35 -23.97 -31.32
C ALA A 36 -0.35 -23.21 -32.46
N ALA A 37 -1.56 -22.69 -32.22
CA ALA A 37 -2.28 -21.87 -33.21
C ALA A 37 -1.53 -20.57 -33.54
N ALA A 38 -0.94 -19.90 -32.56
CA ALA A 38 -0.12 -18.71 -32.77
C ALA A 38 1.13 -19.03 -33.61
N LEU A 39 1.83 -20.12 -33.30
CA LEU A 39 3.00 -20.56 -34.06
C LEU A 39 2.63 -20.89 -35.52
N LEU A 40 1.55 -21.64 -35.72
CA LEU A 40 1.02 -21.93 -37.05
C LEU A 40 0.60 -20.66 -37.78
N GLY A 41 0.00 -19.69 -37.08
CA GLY A 41 -0.36 -18.39 -37.64
C GLY A 41 0.86 -17.60 -38.12
N VAL A 42 1.93 -17.55 -37.33
CA VAL A 42 3.20 -16.92 -37.73
C VAL A 42 3.80 -17.63 -38.94
N PHE A 43 3.80 -18.96 -38.94
CA PHE A 43 4.33 -19.73 -40.06
C PHE A 43 3.52 -19.52 -41.35
N ALA A 44 2.19 -19.55 -41.24
CA ALA A 44 1.28 -19.29 -42.36
C ALA A 44 1.45 -17.86 -42.90
N PHE A 45 1.62 -16.88 -42.02
CA PHE A 45 1.89 -15.49 -42.41
C PHE A 45 3.21 -15.35 -43.17
N LEU A 46 4.27 -16.01 -42.69
CA LEU A 46 5.57 -16.00 -43.37
C LEU A 46 5.49 -16.66 -44.75
N MET A 47 4.90 -17.86 -44.82
CA MET A 47 4.74 -18.57 -46.10
C MET A 47 3.82 -17.83 -47.07
N GLY A 48 2.77 -17.18 -46.58
CA GLY A 48 1.89 -16.33 -47.39
C GLY A 48 2.65 -15.16 -48.03
N ASN A 49 3.54 -14.52 -47.29
CA ASN A 49 4.40 -13.45 -47.82
C ASN A 49 5.31 -13.96 -48.94
N LEU A 50 5.96 -15.12 -48.75
CA LEU A 50 6.79 -15.74 -49.78
C LEU A 50 5.95 -16.11 -51.02
N ALA A 51 4.75 -16.66 -50.83
CA ALA A 51 3.87 -17.02 -51.94
C ALA A 51 3.47 -15.79 -52.76
N VAL A 52 3.08 -14.68 -52.11
CA VAL A 52 2.77 -13.41 -52.80
C VAL A 52 4.02 -12.87 -53.50
N PHE A 53 5.19 -12.95 -52.88
CA PHE A 53 6.45 -12.52 -53.49
C PHE A 53 6.75 -13.28 -54.77
N PHE A 54 6.73 -14.62 -54.72
CA PHE A 54 6.97 -15.45 -55.88
C PHE A 54 5.87 -15.32 -56.95
N ALA A 55 4.64 -14.99 -56.58
CA ALA A 55 3.56 -14.71 -57.54
C ALA A 55 3.76 -13.37 -58.25
N LEU A 56 4.26 -12.34 -57.55
CA LEU A 56 4.47 -11.00 -58.13
C LEU A 56 5.80 -10.90 -58.90
N GLN A 57 6.84 -11.61 -58.45
CA GLN A 57 8.18 -11.55 -59.01
C GLN A 57 8.24 -11.66 -60.55
N PRO A 58 7.52 -12.59 -61.21
CA PRO A 58 7.58 -12.76 -62.67
C PRO A 58 7.05 -11.54 -63.44
N SER A 59 6.17 -10.76 -62.83
CA SER A 59 5.47 -9.65 -63.49
C SER A 59 6.12 -8.30 -63.24
N TRP A 60 6.53 -8.02 -62.00
CA TRP A 60 6.99 -6.68 -61.57
C TRP A 60 8.48 -6.64 -61.22
N GLY A 61 9.14 -7.81 -61.21
CA GLY A 61 10.53 -7.95 -60.80
C GLY A 61 10.72 -7.97 -59.27
N SER A 62 11.87 -8.47 -58.85
CA SER A 62 12.19 -8.73 -57.43
C SER A 62 12.12 -7.48 -56.54
N ILE A 63 12.60 -6.35 -57.04
CA ILE A 63 12.69 -5.09 -56.27
C ILE A 63 11.29 -4.56 -55.95
N TRP A 64 10.42 -4.42 -56.95
CA TRP A 64 9.07 -3.90 -56.77
C TRP A 64 8.17 -4.87 -56.01
N ALA A 65 8.33 -6.18 -56.21
CA ALA A 65 7.60 -7.18 -55.43
C ALA A 65 7.94 -7.10 -53.93
N ALA A 66 9.22 -7.01 -53.58
CA ALA A 66 9.65 -6.87 -52.19
C ALA A 66 9.14 -5.56 -51.57
N ALA A 67 9.20 -4.45 -52.32
CA ALA A 67 8.72 -3.15 -51.85
C ALA A 67 7.22 -3.14 -51.57
N LEU A 68 6.40 -3.72 -52.46
CA LEU A 68 4.95 -3.77 -52.29
C LEU A 68 4.56 -4.64 -51.09
N ILE A 69 5.24 -5.77 -50.91
CA ILE A 69 5.01 -6.66 -49.76
C ILE A 69 5.41 -5.96 -48.47
N ALA A 70 6.56 -5.27 -48.43
CA ALA A 70 6.97 -4.52 -47.26
C ALA A 70 5.95 -3.43 -46.89
N LEU A 71 5.44 -2.68 -47.87
CA LEU A 71 4.38 -1.70 -47.65
C LEU A 71 3.08 -2.33 -47.14
N GLY A 72 2.68 -3.48 -47.70
CA GLY A 72 1.49 -4.21 -47.24
C GLY A 72 1.62 -4.68 -45.79
N ASN A 73 2.78 -5.21 -45.41
CA ASN A 73 3.06 -5.62 -44.02
C ASN A 73 3.10 -4.43 -43.07
N LEU A 74 3.69 -3.31 -43.48
CA LEU A 74 3.72 -2.09 -42.69
C LEU A 74 2.30 -1.56 -42.46
N PHE A 75 1.48 -1.54 -43.51
CA PHE A 75 0.06 -1.15 -43.39
C PHE A 75 -0.70 -2.08 -42.43
N LEU A 76 -0.51 -3.40 -42.56
CA LEU A 76 -1.11 -4.37 -41.65
C LEU A 76 -0.67 -4.14 -40.20
N ALA A 77 0.63 -3.85 -39.97
CA ALA A 77 1.16 -3.56 -38.64
C ALA A 77 0.53 -2.31 -38.03
N ILE A 78 0.35 -1.25 -38.81
CA ILE A 78 -0.34 -0.02 -38.37
C ILE A 78 -1.78 -0.35 -37.97
N VAL A 79 -2.52 -1.11 -38.79
CA VAL A 79 -3.90 -1.50 -38.47
C VAL A 79 -3.97 -2.32 -37.19
N VAL A 80 -3.09 -3.32 -37.04
CA VAL A 80 -3.02 -4.13 -35.81
C VAL A 80 -2.68 -3.28 -34.60
N LEU A 81 -1.75 -2.34 -34.72
CA LEU A 81 -1.36 -1.42 -33.64
C LEU A 81 -2.54 -0.52 -33.22
N LEU A 82 -3.27 0.06 -34.17
CA LEU A 82 -4.48 0.84 -33.89
C LEU A 82 -5.56 0.01 -33.18
N ILE A 83 -5.74 -1.26 -33.58
CA ILE A 83 -6.68 -2.18 -32.92
C ILE A 83 -6.18 -2.53 -31.51
N ALA A 84 -4.88 -2.76 -31.34
CA ALA A 84 -4.28 -3.06 -30.05
C ALA A 84 -4.42 -1.88 -29.07
N GLU A 85 -4.15 -0.66 -29.53
CA GLU A 85 -4.36 0.57 -28.74
C GLU A 85 -5.82 0.77 -28.34
N ARG A 86 -6.78 0.39 -29.21
CA ARG A 86 -8.20 0.47 -28.91
C ARG A 86 -8.68 -0.66 -27.98
N SER A 87 -7.92 -1.75 -27.90
CA SER A 87 -8.22 -2.88 -27.03
C SER A 87 -7.73 -2.59 -25.61
N ARG A 88 -8.56 -1.86 -24.83
CA ARG A 88 -8.27 -1.56 -23.42
C ARG A 88 -7.91 -2.85 -22.64
N PRO A 89 -6.94 -2.77 -21.71
CA PRO A 89 -6.47 -3.93 -20.94
C PRO A 89 -7.68 -4.57 -20.23
N GLY A 90 -7.98 -5.81 -20.64
CA GLY A 90 -9.21 -6.49 -20.27
C GLY A 90 -9.36 -6.67 -18.77
N ARG A 91 -10.62 -6.76 -18.33
CA ARG A 91 -11.25 -7.20 -17.06
C ARG A 91 -10.34 -7.66 -15.90
N GLU A 92 -9.19 -8.26 -16.15
CA GLU A 92 -8.12 -8.54 -15.19
C GLU A 92 -7.44 -7.25 -14.65
N MET A 93 -7.27 -6.22 -15.49
CA MET A 93 -6.79 -4.89 -15.05
C MET A 93 -7.82 -4.19 -14.18
N ASP A 94 -9.11 -4.28 -14.52
CA ASP A 94 -10.20 -3.74 -13.68
C ASP A 94 -10.24 -4.45 -12.32
N LEU A 95 -10.09 -5.78 -12.29
CA LEU A 95 -10.02 -6.52 -11.02
C LEU A 95 -8.77 -6.16 -10.21
N ALA A 96 -7.63 -5.95 -10.85
CA ALA A 96 -6.41 -5.48 -10.17
C ALA A 96 -6.56 -4.06 -9.62
N LEU A 97 -7.23 -3.17 -10.36
CA LEU A 97 -7.53 -1.81 -9.92
C LEU A 97 -8.56 -1.79 -8.78
N GLU A 98 -9.57 -2.67 -8.83
CA GLU A 98 -10.58 -2.80 -7.79
C GLU A 98 -9.96 -3.32 -6.49
N VAL A 99 -9.14 -4.37 -6.54
CA VAL A 99 -8.38 -4.87 -5.37
C VAL A 99 -7.44 -3.79 -4.81
N ARG A 100 -6.74 -3.05 -5.67
CA ARG A 100 -5.88 -1.92 -5.25
C ARG A 100 -6.70 -0.83 -4.56
N ASN A 101 -7.85 -0.46 -5.11
CA ASN A 101 -8.71 0.59 -4.54
C ASN A 101 -9.34 0.15 -3.22
N SER A 102 -9.76 -1.12 -3.09
CA SER A 102 -10.23 -1.68 -1.82
C SER A 102 -9.14 -1.70 -0.76
N ALA A 103 -7.89 -2.00 -1.13
CA ALA A 103 -6.75 -1.94 -0.21
C ALA A 103 -6.43 -0.50 0.23
N ILE A 104 -6.56 0.49 -0.65
CA ILE A 104 -6.39 1.91 -0.30
C ILE A 104 -7.49 2.38 0.66
N GLN A 105 -8.75 2.02 0.41
CA GLN A 105 -9.86 2.36 1.31
C GLN A 105 -9.69 1.75 2.71
N ALA A 106 -9.18 0.51 2.80
CA ALA A 106 -8.85 -0.10 4.08
C ALA A 106 -7.73 0.66 4.80
N LEU A 107 -6.69 1.10 4.07
CA LEU A 107 -5.62 1.94 4.63
C LEU A 107 -6.12 3.30 5.11
N GLU A 108 -7.07 3.92 4.41
CA GLU A 108 -7.67 5.20 4.82
C GLU A 108 -8.50 5.04 6.11
N ALA A 109 -9.25 3.94 6.24
CA ALA A 109 -10.01 3.64 7.45
C ALA A 109 -9.06 3.38 8.65
N ASP A 110 -7.99 2.61 8.44
CA ASP A 110 -6.98 2.38 9.47
C ASP A 110 -6.23 3.67 9.85
N ALA A 111 -5.96 4.56 8.89
CA ALA A 111 -5.33 5.85 9.13
C ALA A 111 -6.20 6.79 9.98
N GLN A 112 -7.52 6.78 9.77
CA GLN A 112 -8.47 7.55 10.59
C GLN A 112 -8.48 7.05 12.03
N VAL A 113 -8.52 5.74 12.23
CA VAL A 113 -8.48 5.11 13.56
C VAL A 113 -7.15 5.37 14.27
N LEU A 114 -6.03 5.40 13.53
CA LEU A 114 -4.72 5.79 14.07
C LEU A 114 -4.66 7.27 14.43
N GLN A 115 -5.29 8.14 13.64
CA GLN A 115 -5.34 9.57 13.90
C GLN A 115 -6.17 9.90 15.14
N GLU A 116 -7.28 9.20 15.35
CA GLU A 116 -8.10 9.30 16.57
C GLU A 116 -7.29 8.89 17.80
N GLN A 117 -6.63 7.71 17.77
CA GLN A 117 -5.76 7.26 18.86
C GLN A 117 -4.59 8.23 19.13
N LEU A 118 -3.97 8.79 18.09
CA LEU A 118 -2.92 9.79 18.24
C LEU A 118 -3.44 11.10 18.84
N SER A 119 -4.68 11.49 18.53
CA SER A 119 -5.31 12.69 19.10
C SER A 119 -5.63 12.50 20.58
N GLU A 120 -6.15 11.33 20.98
CA GLU A 120 -6.38 10.99 22.38
C GLU A 120 -5.09 10.96 23.19
N LEU A 121 -4.04 10.30 22.67
CA LEU A 121 -2.71 10.28 23.31
C LEU A 121 -2.12 11.69 23.44
N ARG A 122 -2.29 12.54 22.43
CA ARG A 122 -1.82 13.93 22.47
C ARG A 122 -2.57 14.76 23.50
N ASP A 123 -3.86 14.54 23.64
CA ASP A 123 -4.70 15.24 24.61
C ASP A 123 -4.44 14.75 26.04
N GLU A 124 -4.16 13.47 26.24
CA GLU A 124 -3.70 12.91 27.51
C GLU A 124 -2.34 13.51 27.93
N VAL A 125 -1.37 13.56 27.00
CA VAL A 125 -0.06 14.19 27.25
C VAL A 125 -0.20 15.68 27.56
N ARG A 126 -1.10 16.39 26.87
CA ARG A 126 -1.42 17.80 27.18
C ARG A 126 -2.06 17.94 28.55
N GLY A 127 -3.00 17.08 28.91
CA GLY A 127 -3.64 17.05 30.22
C GLY A 127 -2.63 16.84 31.36
N VAL A 128 -1.72 15.88 31.19
CA VAL A 128 -0.62 15.64 32.13
C VAL A 128 0.30 16.86 32.22
N ARG A 129 0.70 17.43 31.08
CA ARG A 129 1.52 18.66 31.06
C ARG A 129 0.83 19.81 31.77
N GLN A 130 -0.48 19.94 31.63
CA GLN A 130 -1.26 21.02 32.22
C GLN A 130 -1.51 20.81 33.72
N ALA A 131 -1.67 19.56 34.17
CA ALA A 131 -1.69 19.20 35.58
C ALA A 131 -0.33 19.51 36.24
N ILE A 132 0.78 19.16 35.59
CA ILE A 132 2.14 19.49 36.08
C ILE A 132 2.37 21.00 36.08
N VAL A 133 2.03 21.72 34.99
CA VAL A 133 2.19 23.18 34.93
C VAL A 133 1.27 23.89 35.92
N GLY A 134 0.05 23.41 36.13
CA GLY A 134 -0.86 23.91 37.17
C GLY A 134 -0.31 23.69 38.58
N PHE A 135 0.27 22.51 38.83
CA PHE A 135 0.92 22.19 40.09
C PHE A 135 2.20 23.02 40.34
N VAL A 136 2.94 23.36 39.28
CA VAL A 136 4.13 24.24 39.35
C VAL A 136 3.77 25.73 39.42
N ARG A 137 2.59 26.13 38.90
CA ARG A 137 2.08 27.51 39.06
C ARG A 137 1.36 27.75 40.39
N HIS A 138 0.88 26.71 41.09
CA HIS A 138 0.24 26.81 42.40
C HIS A 138 0.96 26.13 43.61
N PRO A 139 2.29 25.96 43.68
CA PRO A 139 2.91 25.41 44.88
C PRO A 139 3.19 26.48 45.96
N VAL A 140 3.01 27.77 45.65
CA VAL A 140 3.41 28.88 46.53
C VAL A 140 2.24 29.64 47.17
N ASP A 141 1.05 29.68 46.56
CA ASP A 141 -0.04 30.55 47.09
C ASP A 141 -1.01 29.87 48.06
N SER A 142 -1.10 28.54 48.10
CA SER A 142 -2.11 27.86 48.94
C SER A 142 -1.60 27.15 50.20
N VAL A 143 -0.29 27.12 50.46
CA VAL A 143 0.26 26.46 51.67
C VAL A 143 1.15 27.38 52.52
N LEU A 144 1.58 28.54 51.99
CA LEU A 144 2.54 29.41 52.70
C LEU A 144 1.99 30.40 53.74
N PRO A 145 0.73 30.89 53.73
CA PRO A 145 0.32 31.87 54.76
C PRO A 145 -0.18 31.26 56.08
N GLY A 146 -0.43 29.95 56.15
CA GLY A 146 -1.13 29.33 57.30
C GLY A 146 -0.24 28.59 58.32
N LEU A 147 0.95 28.13 57.91
CA LEU A 147 1.82 27.26 58.75
C LEU A 147 3.16 27.89 59.15
N LEU A 148 3.55 29.02 58.55
CA LEU A 148 4.80 29.71 58.89
C LEU A 148 4.67 30.67 60.09
N VAL A 149 3.46 31.07 60.45
CA VAL A 149 3.19 31.96 61.60
C VAL A 149 3.41 31.30 62.97
N PRO A 150 3.00 30.03 63.22
CA PRO A 150 3.15 29.42 64.54
C PRO A 150 4.59 29.06 64.91
N LEU A 151 5.42 28.70 63.92
CA LEU A 151 6.79 28.23 64.16
C LEU A 151 7.77 29.37 64.45
N ALA A 152 7.65 30.51 63.75
CA ALA A 152 8.48 31.68 64.02
C ALA A 152 8.19 32.27 65.41
N GLY A 153 6.91 32.29 65.83
CA GLY A 153 6.51 32.78 67.15
C GLY A 153 6.99 31.90 68.30
N ALA A 154 7.00 30.57 68.12
CA ALA A 154 7.46 29.63 69.15
C ALA A 154 8.96 29.76 69.43
N ILE A 155 9.78 29.98 68.39
CA ILE A 155 11.24 30.14 68.53
C ILE A 155 11.58 31.47 69.22
N ILE A 156 10.91 32.57 68.83
CA ILE A 156 11.14 33.89 69.44
C ILE A 156 10.66 33.92 70.90
N LYS A 157 9.54 33.26 71.23
CA LYS A 157 9.03 33.17 72.61
C LYS A 157 9.91 32.28 73.50
N GLY A 158 10.52 31.24 72.93
CA GLY A 158 11.49 30.39 73.62
C GLY A 158 12.77 31.15 74.00
N LEU A 159 13.32 31.93 73.07
CA LEU A 159 14.54 32.72 73.31
C LEU A 159 14.31 33.84 74.33
N ARG A 160 13.19 34.55 74.25
CA ARG A 160 12.87 35.65 75.18
C ARG A 160 12.57 35.19 76.62
N LYS A 161 12.15 33.94 76.82
CA LYS A 161 11.90 33.41 78.17
C LYS A 161 13.17 32.87 78.84
N SER A 162 14.23 32.59 78.08
CA SER A 162 15.51 32.13 78.65
C SER A 162 16.39 33.26 79.20
N ASP A 163 16.10 34.53 78.87
CA ASP A 163 16.90 35.70 79.25
C ASP A 163 16.29 36.50 80.43
N GLY A 164 15.11 36.08 80.92
CA GLY A 164 14.40 36.70 82.04
C GLY A 164 14.51 35.98 83.38
N ASP A 165 15.30 34.90 83.45
CA ASP A 165 15.54 34.11 84.67
C ASP A 165 16.99 34.25 85.14
N LYS A 166 17.54 35.47 85.07
CA LYS A 166 18.77 35.90 85.77
C LYS A 166 18.68 37.38 86.13
N ALA A 167 17.85 37.69 87.11
CA ALA A 167 17.97 38.89 87.95
C ALA A 167 17.43 38.57 89.35
#